data_AF-A0AAU4KT87-F1
#
_entry.id   AF-A0AAU4KT87-F1
#
_cell.length_a   1.000
_cell.length_b   1.000
_cell.length_c   1.000
_cell.angle_alpha   90.00
_cell.angle_beta   90.00
_cell.angle_gamma   90.00
#
_symmetry.space_group_name_H-M   'P 1'
#
loop_
_entity.id
_entity.type
_entity.pdbx_description
1 polymer ?
#
loop_
_entity_poly.entity_id
_entity_poly.type
_entity_poly.pdbx_seq_one_letter_code
_entity_poly.pdbx_strand_id
1 'polypeptide(L)' 'MSADKVFERILSWVSEDTHRGRLARAFQGNLGDSPELQAKRIGLLSIYLEREAHSKRGLSLV' A
#
# COMPACT_ATOMS: atom_id res chain seq x y z
N MET A 1 7.51 10.51 -9.77
CA MET A 1 8.46 10.05 -8.72
C MET A 1 8.39 8.53 -8.70
N SER A 2 9.50 7.80 -8.86
CA SER A 2 9.45 6.34 -8.89
C SER A 2 9.12 5.77 -7.52
N ALA A 3 8.56 4.56 -7.47
CA ALA A 3 8.27 3.86 -6.22
C ALA A 3 9.52 3.77 -5.35
N ASP A 4 10.67 3.43 -5.93
CA ASP A 4 11.95 3.33 -5.22
C ASP A 4 12.33 4.61 -4.48
N LYS A 5 12.09 5.78 -5.08
CA LYS A 5 12.37 7.07 -4.44
C LYS A 5 11.44 7.37 -3.26
N VAL A 6 10.21 6.87 -3.29
CA VAL A 6 9.27 6.95 -2.16
C VAL A 6 9.74 6.02 -1.03
N PHE A 7 10.17 4.80 -1.37
CA PHE A 7 10.72 3.85 -0.41
C PHE A 7 11.97 4.38 0.29
N GLU A 8 12.96 4.87 -0.46
CA GLU A 8 14.17 5.50 0.07
C GLU A 8 13.82 6.66 1.03
N ARG A 9 12.84 7.49 0.65
CA ARG A 9 12.39 8.62 1.48
C ARG A 9 11.75 8.16 2.79
N ILE A 10 10.90 7.14 2.75
CA ILE A 10 10.28 6.58 3.96
C ILE A 10 11.32 5.95 4.87
N LEU A 11 12.27 5.18 4.32
CA LEU A 11 13.32 4.54 5.10
C LEU A 11 14.30 5.55 5.70
N SER A 12 14.47 6.73 5.10
CA SER A 12 15.29 7.80 5.68
C SER A 12 14.78 8.31 7.04
N TRP A 13 13.52 8.04 7.40
CA TRP A 13 12.94 8.45 8.68
C TRP A 13 13.15 7.46 9.83
N VAL A 14 13.69 6.27 9.57
CA VAL A 14 13.84 5.19 10.57
C VAL A 14 14.59 5.63 11.83
N SER A 15 15.62 6.46 11.67
CA SER A 15 16.47 6.97 12.75
C SER A 15 15.82 8.08 13.58
N GLU A 16 14.64 8.58 13.16
CA GLU A 16 14.00 9.68 13.87
C GLU A 16 13.19 9.20 15.08
N ASP A 17 13.33 9.89 16.21
CA ASP A 17 12.49 9.69 17.38
C ASP A 17 11.17 10.48 17.29
N THR A 18 10.44 10.23 16.20
CA THR A 18 9.18 10.91 15.90
C THR A 18 8.11 9.89 15.53
N HIS A 19 6.85 10.33 15.43
CA HIS A 19 5.75 9.46 15.00
C HIS A 19 6.02 8.84 13.61
N ARG A 20 6.56 9.63 12.67
CA ARG A 20 6.91 9.13 11.33
C ARG A 20 8.07 8.12 11.37
N GLY A 21 9.04 8.30 12.27
CA GLY A 21 10.12 7.31 12.45
C GLY A 21 9.63 5.99 13.03
N ARG A 22 8.62 6.01 13.93
CA ARG A 22 7.94 4.79 14.38
C ARG A 22 7.25 4.04 13.23
N LEU A 23 6.57 4.77 12.34
CA LEU A 23 5.93 4.18 11.16
C LEU A 23 6.96 3.61 10.17
N ALA A 24 8.06 4.32 9.93
CA ALA A 24 9.14 3.85 9.07
C ALA A 24 9.80 2.57 9.61
N ARG A 25 10.00 2.46 10.92
CA ARG A 25 10.48 1.22 11.57
C ARG A 25 9.49 0.07 11.47
N ALA A 26 8.21 0.34 11.69
CA ALA A 26 7.17 -0.68 11.50
C ALA A 26 7.10 -1.15 10.04
N PHE A 27 7.24 -0.22 9.10
CA PHE A 27 7.29 -0.52 7.68
C PHE A 27 8.54 -1.33 7.30
N GLN A 28 9.71 -0.96 7.82
CA GLN A 28 10.97 -1.70 7.66
C GLN A 28 10.93 -3.10 8.27
N GLY A 29 10.33 -3.26 9.45
CA GLY A 29 10.15 -4.57 10.09
C GLY A 29 9.11 -5.46 9.37
N ASN A 30 8.25 -4.87 8.54
CA ASN A 30 7.26 -5.58 7.71
C ASN A 30 7.74 -5.76 6.25
N LEU A 31 8.95 -5.29 5.91
CA LEU A 31 9.57 -5.49 4.60
C LEU A 31 10.17 -6.91 4.54
N GLY A 32 9.28 -7.89 4.43
CA GLY A 32 9.58 -9.31 4.35
C GLY A 32 8.45 -10.15 4.94
N ASP A 33 7.61 -10.73 4.08
CA ASP A 33 6.82 -11.94 4.37
C ASP A 33 5.84 -11.93 5.55
N SER A 34 4.81 -11.06 5.52
CA SER A 34 3.55 -11.41 6.20
C SER A 34 2.53 -11.90 5.16
N PRO A 35 2.19 -13.21 5.17
CA PRO A 35 1.07 -13.76 4.40
C PRO A 35 -0.24 -13.00 4.64
N GLU A 36 -0.45 -12.46 5.84
CA GLU A 36 -1.62 -11.66 6.20
C GLU A 36 -1.61 -10.32 5.46
N LEU A 37 -0.45 -9.68 5.29
CA LEU A 37 -0.34 -8.44 4.51
C LEU A 37 -0.52 -8.72 3.01
N GLN A 38 -0.04 -9.86 2.51
CA GLN A 38 -0.32 -10.31 1.15
C GLN A 38 -1.82 -10.59 0.95
N ALA A 39 -2.47 -11.27 1.90
CA ALA A 39 -3.91 -11.52 1.86
C ALA A 39 -4.73 -10.22 1.91
N LYS A 40 -4.33 -9.26 2.75
CA LYS A 40 -4.96 -7.92 2.81
C LYS A 40 -4.79 -7.15 1.50
N ARG A 41 -3.61 -7.24 0.86
CA ARG A 41 -3.37 -6.63 -0.47
C ARG A 41 -4.25 -7.28 -1.54
N ILE A 42 -4.35 -8.61 -1.56
CA ILE A 42 -5.22 -9.34 -2.49
C ILE A 42 -6.68 -8.94 -2.27
N GLY A 43 -7.15 -8.90 -1.02
CA GLY A 43 -8.52 -8.48 -0.70
C GLY A 43 -8.82 -7.04 -1.15
N LEU A 44 -7.88 -6.10 -0.94
CA LEU A 44 -8.04 -4.72 -1.42
C LEU A 44 -8.07 -4.63 -2.95
N LEU A 45 -7.25 -5.41 -3.65
CA LEU A 45 -7.26 -5.46 -5.12
C LEU A 45 -8.56 -6.04 -5.67
N SER A 46 -9.11 -7.09 -5.05
CA SER A 46 -10.42 -7.67 -5.43
C SER A 46 -11.55 -6.65 -5.31
N ILE A 47 -11.62 -5.93 -4.18
CA ILE A 47 -12.65 -4.89 -3.97
C ILE A 47 -12.52 -3.76 -5.01
N TYR A 48 -11.28 -3.35 -5.33
CA TYR A 48 -11.05 -2.33 -6.36
C TYR A 48 -11.51 -2.80 -7.75
N LEU A 49 -11.16 -4.03 -8.14
CA LEU A 49 -11.56 -4.60 -9.43
C LEU A 49 -13.08 -4.79 -9.54
N GLU A 50 -13.75 -5.20 -8.47
CA GLU A 50 -15.21 -5.26 -8.42
C GLU A 50 -15.83 -3.88 -8.64
N ARG A 51 -15.32 -2.87 -7.92
CA ARG A 51 -15.79 -1.48 -8.09
C ARG A 51 -15.51 -0.94 -9.49
N GLU A 52 -14.36 -1.24 -10.08
CA GLU A 52 -14.03 -0.83 -11.44
C GLU A 52 -14.93 -1.54 -12.46
N ALA A 53 -15.20 -2.83 -12.28
CA ALA A 53 -16.13 -3.59 -13.12
C ALA A 53 -17.56 -3.06 -13.01
N HIS A 54 -18.01 -2.69 -11.81
CA HIS A 54 -19.30 -2.05 -11.59
C HIS A 54 -19.35 -0.63 -12.19
N SER A 55 -18.28 0.15 -12.08
CA SER A 55 -18.15 1.48 -12.69
C SER A 55 -18.19 1.40 -14.22
N LYS A 56 -17.49 0.44 -14.84
CA LYS A 56 -17.54 0.21 -16.28
C LYS A 56 -18.90 -0.28 -16.77
N ARG A 57 -19.62 -1.10 -15.99
CA ARG A 57 -21.01 -1.48 -16.28
C ARG A 57 -21.99 -0.30 -16.17
N GLY A 58 -21.70 0.68 -15.30
CA GLY A 58 -22.45 1.94 -15.19
C GLY A 58 -22.18 2.95 -16.31
N LEU A 59 -21.09 2.78 -17.08
CA LEU A 59 -20.76 3.59 -18.26
C LEU A 59 -21.35 3.04 -19.57
N SER A 60 -22.10 1.93 -19.53
CA SER A 60 -22.80 1.36 -20.69
C SER A 60 -24.31 1.65 -20.69
N LEU A 61 -24.73 2.76 -20.07
CA LEU A 61 -26.12 3.21 -20.06
C LEU A 61 -26.18 4.74 -20.18
N VAL A 62 -25.56 5.28 -21.23
CA VAL A 62 -26.01 6.49 -21.92
C VAL A 62 -25.77 6.30 -23.41
#